data_AF-A0A429X6R9-F1
#
_entry.id   AF-A0A429X6R9-F1
#
_cell.length_a   1.000
_cell.length_b   1.000
_cell.length_c   1.000
_cell.angle_alpha   90.00
_cell.angle_beta   90.00
_cell.angle_gamma   90.00
#
_symmetry.space_group_name_H-M   'P 1'
#
loop_
_entity.id
_entity.type
_entity.pdbx_description
1 polymer ?
#
loop_
_entity_poly.entity_id
_entity_poly.type
_entity_poly.pdbx_seq_one_letter_code
_entity_poly.pdbx_strand_id
1 'polypeptide(L)'
;MQTKQTADKDYIEEWILEEMTKGKTVEEMSGTTFVLGNELLTLKRNTEGSFDVEPLATKEVVVIREEAKMKIENICNKCGMEHPTYKEVIQCCENVE
;
A
#
# COMPACT_ATOMS: atom_id res chain seq x y z
N MET A 1 1.32 -6.06 -22.34
CA MET A 1 1.62 -4.90 -21.47
C MET A 1 0.41 -4.42 -20.64
N GLN A 2 -0.70 -5.18 -20.55
CA GLN A 2 -1.91 -4.77 -19.79
C GLN A 2 -2.03 -5.35 -18.37
N THR A 3 -1.24 -6.37 -18.03
CA THR A 3 -1.38 -7.10 -16.76
C THR A 3 -0.73 -6.45 -15.55
N LYS A 4 0.14 -5.44 -15.74
CA LYS A 4 0.83 -4.76 -14.64
C LYS A 4 -0.04 -3.69 -13.97
N GLN A 5 -0.79 -2.93 -14.77
CA GLN A 5 -1.71 -1.89 -14.29
C GLN A 5 -2.86 -2.40 -13.41
N THR A 6 -3.23 -3.69 -13.49
CA THR A 6 -4.29 -4.28 -12.67
C THR A 6 -3.80 -4.60 -11.26
N ALA A 7 -2.69 -5.34 -11.13
CA ALA A 7 -2.14 -5.72 -9.82
C ALA A 7 -1.73 -4.49 -8.97
N ASP A 8 -1.27 -3.44 -9.63
CA ASP A 8 -0.82 -2.21 -8.97
C ASP A 8 -1.99 -1.37 -8.43
N LYS A 9 -3.16 -1.45 -9.07
CA LYS A 9 -4.41 -0.84 -8.55
C LYS A 9 -4.95 -1.62 -7.37
N ASP A 10 -4.84 -2.94 -7.40
CA ASP A 10 -5.33 -3.81 -6.34
C ASP A 10 -4.72 -3.44 -4.97
N TYR A 11 -3.41 -3.13 -4.90
CA TYR A 11 -2.76 -2.69 -3.65
C TYR A 11 -3.27 -1.34 -3.13
N ILE A 12 -3.55 -0.39 -4.03
CA ILE A 12 -4.07 0.93 -3.64
C ILE A 12 -5.52 0.77 -3.17
N GLU A 13 -6.31 -0.07 -3.84
CA GLU A 13 -7.68 -0.40 -3.44
C GLU A 13 -7.74 -1.09 -2.06
N GLU A 14 -6.86 -2.06 -1.81
CA GLU A 14 -6.73 -2.69 -0.48
C GLU A 14 -6.38 -1.66 0.60
N TRP A 15 -5.43 -0.76 0.34
CA TRP A 15 -5.08 0.30 1.27
C TRP A 15 -6.25 1.24 1.56
N ILE A 16 -7.01 1.64 0.52
CA ILE A 16 -8.22 2.48 0.70
C ILE A 16 -9.21 1.77 1.62
N LEU A 17 -9.50 0.49 1.36
CA LEU A 17 -10.41 -0.30 2.19
C LEU A 17 -9.94 -0.35 3.64
N GLU A 18 -8.66 -0.64 3.87
CA GLU A 18 -8.07 -0.71 5.21
C GLU A 18 -8.23 0.63 5.95
N GLU A 19 -7.91 1.75 5.31
CA GLU A 19 -8.02 3.07 5.93
C GLU A 19 -9.47 3.48 6.19
N MET A 20 -10.41 3.08 5.33
CA MET A 20 -11.84 3.23 5.59
C MET A 20 -12.30 2.40 6.78
N THR A 21 -11.78 1.17 6.97
CA THR A 21 -12.09 0.37 8.17
C THR A 21 -11.51 0.98 9.45
N LYS A 22 -10.43 1.75 9.36
CA LYS A 22 -9.87 2.56 10.46
C LYS A 22 -10.65 3.85 10.72
N GLY A 23 -11.69 4.12 9.91
CA GLY A 23 -12.58 5.26 10.07
C GLY A 23 -12.14 6.54 9.38
N LYS A 24 -11.13 6.49 8.49
CA LYS A 24 -10.76 7.67 7.69
C LYS A 24 -11.83 8.01 6.68
N THR A 25 -12.05 9.29 6.51
CA THR A 25 -12.98 9.85 5.53
C THR A 25 -12.33 10.00 4.16
N VAL A 26 -13.18 10.16 3.14
CA VAL A 26 -12.72 10.38 1.76
C VAL A 26 -11.88 11.64 1.65
N GLU A 27 -12.27 12.69 2.37
CA GLU A 27 -11.57 13.96 2.45
C GLU A 27 -10.17 13.84 3.05
N GLU A 28 -9.99 13.01 4.08
CA GLU A 28 -8.69 12.80 4.73
C GLU A 28 -7.71 12.00 3.88
N MET A 29 -8.21 11.07 3.05
CA MET A 29 -7.37 10.26 2.18
C MET A 29 -7.08 10.93 0.83
N SER A 30 -7.90 11.88 0.40
CA SER A 30 -7.70 12.65 -0.83
C SER A 30 -6.36 13.39 -0.81
N GLY A 31 -5.58 13.29 -1.88
CA GLY A 31 -4.24 13.85 -1.99
C GLY A 31 -3.12 12.95 -1.48
N THR A 32 -3.44 11.75 -0.97
CA THR A 32 -2.41 10.74 -0.64
C THR A 32 -1.62 10.39 -1.89
N THR A 33 -0.29 10.41 -1.78
CA THR A 33 0.63 10.05 -2.86
C THR A 33 1.28 8.70 -2.57
N PHE A 34 1.22 7.80 -3.54
CA PHE A 34 1.83 6.48 -3.53
C PHE A 34 3.07 6.48 -4.41
N VAL A 35 4.11 5.79 -3.95
CA VAL A 35 5.32 5.55 -4.74
C VAL A 35 5.29 4.11 -5.22
N LEU A 36 5.28 3.93 -6.54
CA LEU A 36 5.26 2.61 -7.18
C LEU A 36 6.41 2.52 -8.19
N GLY A 37 7.48 1.83 -7.82
CA GLY A 37 8.72 1.86 -8.60
C GLY A 37 9.25 3.29 -8.73
N ASN A 38 9.29 3.82 -9.95
CA ASN A 38 9.70 5.19 -10.26
C ASN A 38 8.51 6.14 -10.57
N GLU A 39 7.29 5.68 -10.34
CA GLU A 39 6.08 6.45 -10.59
C GLU A 39 5.50 6.99 -9.28
N LEU A 40 4.92 8.19 -9.35
CA LEU A 40 4.07 8.72 -8.30
C LEU A 40 2.62 8.62 -8.76
N LEU A 41 1.77 8.12 -7.88
CA LEU A 41 0.33 8.06 -8.08
C LEU A 41 -0.32 8.89 -6.96
N THR A 42 -1.40 9.60 -7.26
CA THR A 42 -2.14 10.37 -6.26
C THR A 42 -3.60 9.95 -6.23
N LEU A 43 -4.15 9.88 -5.02
CA LEU A 43 -5.57 9.70 -4.80
C LEU A 43 -6.29 11.02 -5.04
N LYS A 44 -7.29 11.05 -5.91
CA LYS A 44 -8.18 12.20 -6.08
C LYS A 44 -9.62 11.78 -5.86
N ARG A 45 -10.36 12.61 -5.13
CA ARG A 45 -11.81 12.45 -5.03
C ARG A 45 -12.47 12.75 -6.37
N ASN A 46 -13.33 11.84 -6.82
CA ASN A 46 -14.16 12.05 -8.00
C ASN A 46 -15.55 12.62 -7.63
N THR A 47 -16.31 13.03 -8.65
CA THR A 47 -17.64 13.64 -8.48
C THR A 47 -18.68 12.71 -7.88
N GLU A 48 -18.43 11.40 -7.91
CA GLU A 48 -19.31 10.36 -7.36
C GLU A 48 -19.00 10.05 -5.88
N GLY A 49 -17.99 10.71 -5.30
CA GLY A 49 -17.58 10.49 -3.90
C GLY A 49 -16.68 9.26 -3.70
N SER A 50 -16.12 8.72 -4.78
CA SER A 50 -15.10 7.67 -4.77
C SER A 50 -13.72 8.25 -5.07
N PHE A 51 -12.74 7.38 -5.30
CA PHE A 51 -11.35 7.73 -5.62
C PHE A 51 -10.96 7.37 -7.04
N ASP A 52 -10.30 8.31 -7.71
CA ASP A 52 -9.52 8.05 -8.91
C ASP A 52 -8.02 8.06 -8.53
N VAL A 53 -7.28 7.11 -9.09
CA VAL A 53 -5.82 7.04 -8.95
C VAL A 53 -5.21 7.64 -10.21
N GLU A 54 -4.52 8.77 -10.07
CA GLU A 54 -3.92 9.49 -11.19
C GLU A 54 -2.40 9.53 -11.10
N PRO A 55 -1.69 9.47 -12.24
CA PRO A 55 -0.25 9.74 -12.27
C PRO A 55 0.07 11.17 -11.84
N LEU A 56 1.05 11.31 -10.95
CA LEU A 56 1.62 12.59 -10.57
C LEU A 56 2.95 12.79 -11.31
N ALA A 57 2.94 13.67 -12.30
CA ALA A 57 4.11 13.92 -13.14
C ALA A 57 5.28 14.51 -12.33
N THR A 58 6.41 13.79 -12.31
CA THR A 58 7.67 14.25 -11.73
C THR A 58 8.85 13.80 -12.58
N LYS A 59 9.98 14.51 -12.50
CA LYS A 59 11.22 14.15 -13.21
C LYS A 59 12.04 13.10 -12.48
N GLU A 60 11.99 13.11 -11.16
CA GLU A 60 12.75 12.22 -10.29
C GLU A 60 11.97 11.99 -8.99
N VAL A 61 12.07 10.78 -8.44
CA VAL A 61 11.49 10.39 -7.16
C VAL A 61 12.61 9.96 -6.24
N VAL A 62 12.79 10.68 -5.13
CA VAL A 62 13.74 10.31 -4.07
C VAL A 62 12.95 10.06 -2.79
N VAL A 63 12.97 8.81 -2.32
CA VAL A 63 12.30 8.41 -1.07
C VAL A 63 13.33 8.30 0.03
N ILE A 64 13.32 9.26 0.96
CA ILE A 64 14.14 9.21 2.17
C ILE A 64 13.33 8.49 3.25
N ARG A 65 13.78 7.31 3.66
CA ARG A 65 13.16 6.51 4.74
C ARG A 65 14.04 6.57 5.98
N GLU A 66 13.42 6.78 7.14
CA GLU A 66 14.10 6.75 8.44
C GLU A 66 14.02 5.33 9.01
N GLU A 67 15.12 4.58 9.00
CA GLU A 67 15.17 3.16 9.38
C GLU A 67 14.64 2.89 10.80
N ALA A 68 14.79 3.83 11.74
CA ALA A 68 14.33 3.69 13.12
C ALA A 68 12.81 3.48 13.26
N LYS A 69 12.02 3.74 12.21
CA LYS A 69 10.56 3.53 12.18
C LYS A 69 10.14 2.24 11.48
N MET A 70 11.07 1.49 10.89
CA MET A 70 10.79 0.16 10.35
C MET A 70 10.83 -0.86 11.48
N LYS A 71 9.72 -0.98 12.22
CA LYS A 71 9.50 -2.18 13.02
C LYS A 71 9.14 -3.29 12.04
N ILE A 72 10.09 -4.19 11.80
CA ILE A 72 9.75 -5.48 11.21
C ILE A 72 8.97 -6.22 12.29
N GLU A 73 7.65 -6.21 12.15
CA GLU A 73 6.79 -7.01 13.01
C GLU A 73 6.94 -8.46 12.60
N ASN A 74 7.07 -9.35 13.59
CA ASN A 74 7.16 -10.76 13.31
C ASN A 74 5.76 -11.34 13.07
N ILE A 75 4.99 -10.77 12.14
CA ILE A 75 3.59 -11.18 11.88
C ILE A 75 3.49 -11.65 10.43
N CYS A 76 2.87 -12.80 10.21
CA CYS A 76 2.59 -13.31 8.87
C CYS A 76 1.48 -12.49 8.22
N ASN A 77 1.80 -11.78 7.12
CA ASN A 77 0.82 -10.97 6.39
C ASN A 77 -0.29 -11.79 5.73
N LYS A 78 -0.13 -13.12 5.57
CA LYS A 78 -1.16 -14.00 5.01
C LYS A 78 -2.19 -14.50 6.03
N CYS A 79 -1.76 -14.87 7.24
CA CYS A 79 -2.63 -15.50 8.24
C CYS A 79 -2.75 -14.72 9.56
N GLY A 80 -1.99 -13.64 9.72
CA GLY A 80 -1.98 -12.79 10.92
C GLY A 80 -1.30 -13.41 12.14
N MET A 81 -0.63 -14.56 12.01
CA MET A 81 0.05 -15.22 13.14
C MET A 81 1.32 -14.45 13.52
N GLU A 82 1.47 -14.16 14.82
CA GLU A 82 2.72 -13.65 15.39
C GLU A 82 3.74 -14.77 15.55
N HIS A 83 4.99 -14.47 15.25
CA HIS A 83 6.12 -15.38 15.29
C HIS A 83 7.23 -14.84 16.19
N PRO A 84 8.03 -15.73 16.81
CA PRO A 84 9.20 -15.31 17.59
C PRO A 84 10.26 -14.59 16.76
N THR A 85 10.43 -14.96 15.48
CA THR A 85 11.45 -14.39 14.59
C THR A 85 10.92 -14.11 13.18
N TYR A 86 11.52 -13.15 12.51
CA TYR A 86 11.20 -12.85 11.10
C TYR A 86 11.43 -14.04 10.16
N LYS A 87 12.39 -14.91 10.47
CA LYS A 87 12.62 -16.15 9.72
C LYS A 87 11.38 -17.05 9.72
N GLU A 88 10.73 -17.19 10.86
CA GLU A 88 9.53 -18.01 11.00
C GLU A 88 8.32 -17.39 10.29
N VAL A 89 8.25 -16.05 10.24
CA VAL A 89 7.26 -15.33 9.41
C VAL A 89 7.40 -15.72 7.93
N ILE A 90 8.62 -15.68 7.39
CA ILE A 90 8.89 -16.05 5.99
C ILE A 90 8.47 -17.50 5.74
N GLN A 91 8.84 -18.41 6.64
CA GLN A 91 8.50 -19.83 6.51
C GLN A 91 6.99 -20.09 6.63
N CYS A 92 6.26 -19.29 7.41
CA CYS A 92 4.81 -19.34 7.44
C CYS A 92 4.21 -18.95 6.09
N CYS A 93 4.72 -17.88 5.47
CA CYS A 93 4.22 -17.36 4.19
C CYS A 93 4.42 -18.33 3.01
N GLU A 94 5.50 -19.12 3.02
CA GLU A 94 5.81 -20.13 2.00
C GLU A 94 4.90 -21.37 2.06
N ASN A 95 4.22 -21.61 3.19
CA ASN A 95 3.38 -22.80 3.42
C ASN A 95 1.86 -22.56 3.31
N VAL A 96 1.44 -21.37 2.87
CA VAL A 96 0.01 -21.07 2.63
C VAL A 96 -0.24 -21.17 1.12
N GLU A 97 -0.87 -22.29 0.71
CA GLU A 97 -1.49 -22.50 -0.62
C GLU A 97 -2.67 -21.55 -0.87
#